data_AF-A0A9E4FMG4-F1
#
_entry.id   AF-A0A9E4FMG4-F1
#
_cell.length_a   1.000
_cell.length_b   1.000
_cell.length_c   1.000
_cell.angle_alpha   90.00
_cell.angle_beta   90.00
_cell.angle_gamma   90.00
#
_symmetry.space_group_name_H-M   'P 1'
#
loop_
_entity.id
_entity.type
_entity.pdbx_description
1 polymer ?
#
loop_
_entity_poly.entity_id
_entity_poly.type
_entity_poly.pdbx_seq_one_letter_code
_entity_poly.pdbx_strand_id
1 'polypeptide(L)'
;MYTHEQIKTLALDLLRELGSCPAVSFMEGAVADCIRGSLQGTGLSVEQDGYGNLIARNQRHSAKGESNPPIAFMAHMDHPG
;
A
#
# COMPACT_ATOMS: atom_id res chain seq x y z
N MET A 1 12.29 -9.78 12.40
CA MET A 1 10.82 -9.89 12.59
C MET A 1 10.41 -8.74 13.50
N TYR A 2 9.41 -7.94 13.12
CA TYR A 2 8.97 -6.80 13.93
C TYR A 2 8.19 -7.27 15.16
N THR A 3 8.32 -6.56 16.28
CA THR A 3 7.49 -6.75 17.46
C THR A 3 6.10 -6.13 17.26
N HIS A 4 5.13 -6.50 18.10
CA HIS A 4 3.79 -5.91 18.07
C HIS A 4 3.84 -4.38 18.23
N GLU A 5 4.64 -3.88 19.17
CA GLU A 5 4.82 -2.44 19.39
C GLU A 5 5.45 -1.75 18.17
N GLN A 6 6.44 -2.38 17.52
CA GLN A 6 7.05 -1.84 16.30
C GLN A 6 6.05 -1.74 15.15
N ILE A 7 5.18 -2.75 14.98
CA ILE A 7 4.13 -2.74 13.96
C ILE A 7 3.12 -1.62 14.24
N LYS A 8 2.73 -1.45 15.50
CA LYS A 8 1.79 -0.40 15.92
C LYS A 8 2.36 1.00 15.66
N THR A 9 3.61 1.25 16.05
CA THR A 9 4.29 2.52 15.79
C THR A 9 4.36 2.80 14.29
N LEU A 10 4.82 1.82 13.49
CA LEU A 10 4.88 1.95 12.04
C LEU A 10 3.50 2.26 11.43
N ALA A 11 2.45 1.56 11.86
CA ALA A 11 1.11 1.80 11.37
C ALA A 11 0.61 3.21 11.69
N LEU A 12 0.87 3.73 12.89
CA LEU A 12 0.48 5.10 13.28
C LEU A 12 1.28 6.16 12.52
N ASP A 13 2.57 5.91 12.25
CA ASP A 13 3.40 6.84 11.49
C ASP A 13 2.95 6.89 10.01
N LEU A 14 2.66 5.74 9.41
CA LEU A 14 2.07 5.66 8.06
C LEU A 14 0.71 6.35 8.00
N LEU A 15 -0.16 6.14 9.00
CA LEU A 15 -1.46 6.81 9.08
C LEU A 15 -1.32 8.33 9.18
N ARG A 16 -0.34 8.83 9.95
CA ARG A 16 -0.07 10.27 10.06
C ARG A 16 0.42 10.86 8.74
N GLU A 17 1.32 10.16 8.05
CA GLU A 17 1.86 10.59 6.76
C GLU A 17 0.75 10.66 5.70
N LEU A 18 -0.04 9.59 5.56
CA LEU A 18 -1.16 9.52 4.62
C LEU A 18 -2.25 10.55 4.96
N GLY A 19 -2.57 10.73 6.24
CA GLY A 19 -3.56 11.71 6.71
C GLY A 19 -3.14 13.17 6.48
N SER A 20 -1.87 13.43 6.15
CA SER A 20 -1.39 14.76 5.79
C SER A 20 -1.53 15.06 4.28
N CYS A 21 -1.92 14.06 3.48
CA CYS A 21 -2.11 14.18 2.04
C CYS A 21 -3.58 14.52 1.70
N PRO A 22 -3.86 15.45 0.78
CA PRO A 22 -5.21 15.64 0.26
C PRO A 22 -5.74 14.35 -0.39
N ALA A 23 -6.88 13.86 0.08
CA ALA A 23 -7.48 12.58 -0.30
C ALA A 23 -8.91 12.69 -0.83
N VAL A 24 -9.31 13.88 -1.30
CA VAL A 24 -10.65 14.12 -1.85
C VAL A 24 -10.83 13.27 -3.11
N SER A 25 -12.01 12.66 -3.28
CA SER A 25 -12.31 11.81 -4.43
C SER A 25 -11.98 12.49 -5.76
N PHE A 26 -11.38 11.74 -6.69
CA PHE A 26 -10.85 12.19 -7.99
C PHE A 26 -9.61 13.10 -7.94
N MET A 27 -9.04 13.35 -6.76
CA MET A 27 -7.80 14.10 -6.53
C MET A 27 -6.80 13.29 -5.67
N GLU A 28 -6.82 11.97 -5.77
CA GLU A 28 -6.04 11.04 -4.92
C GLU A 28 -4.55 10.98 -5.28
N GLY A 29 -4.09 11.74 -6.28
CA GLY A 29 -2.70 11.70 -6.77
C GLY A 29 -1.67 11.90 -5.65
N ALA A 30 -1.92 12.82 -4.72
CA ALA A 30 -1.02 13.09 -3.60
C ALA A 30 -0.89 11.89 -2.65
N VAL A 31 -2.01 11.24 -2.31
CA VAL A 31 -2.02 10.03 -1.47
C VAL A 31 -1.36 8.87 -2.21
N ALA A 32 -1.63 8.71 -3.50
CA ALA A 32 -1.02 7.66 -4.32
C ALA A 32 0.51 7.81 -4.39
N ASP A 33 1.02 9.03 -4.59
CA ASP A 33 2.46 9.31 -4.60
C ASP A 33 3.10 9.05 -3.23
N CYS A 34 2.41 9.42 -2.14
CA CYS A 34 2.85 9.12 -0.78
C CYS A 34 2.97 7.60 -0.56
N ILE A 35 1.94 6.82 -0.93
CA ILE A 35 1.96 5.35 -0.82
C ILE A 35 3.11 4.76 -1.66
N ARG A 36 3.31 5.25 -2.88
CA ARG A 36 4.44 4.80 -3.73
C ARG A 36 5.78 5.07 -3.06
N GLY A 37 5.94 6.23 -2.44
CA GLY A 37 7.11 6.59 -1.64
C GLY A 37 7.36 5.61 -0.50
N SER A 38 6.34 5.34 0.33
CA SER A 38 6.46 4.40 1.46
C SER A 38 6.75 2.95 1.02
N LEU A 39 6.36 2.57 -0.21
CA LEU A 39 6.63 1.25 -0.77
C LEU A 39 8.04 1.12 -1.39
N GLN A 40 8.78 2.21 -1.57
CA GLN A 40 10.15 2.16 -2.09
C GLN A 40 11.06 1.35 -1.17
N GLY A 41 11.91 0.51 -1.76
CA GLY A 41 12.85 -0.33 -1.00
C GLY A 41 12.24 -1.54 -0.28
N THR A 42 10.91 -1.73 -0.33
CA THR A 42 10.24 -2.91 0.28
C THR A 42 10.43 -4.20 -0.52
N GLY A 43 10.85 -4.10 -1.78
CA GLY A 43 10.98 -5.23 -2.70
C GLY A 43 9.65 -5.69 -3.32
N LEU A 44 8.56 -4.95 -3.10
CA LEU A 44 7.28 -5.15 -3.80
C LEU A 44 7.33 -4.49 -5.18
N SER A 45 6.74 -5.14 -6.18
CA SER A 45 6.46 -4.48 -7.46
C SER A 45 5.16 -3.71 -7.36
N VAL A 46 5.14 -2.44 -7.78
CA VAL A 46 3.97 -1.56 -7.68
C VAL A 46 3.59 -1.06 -9.07
N GLU A 47 2.38 -1.38 -9.50
CA GLU A 47 1.77 -0.87 -10.73
C GLU A 47 0.55 -0.01 -10.39
N GLN A 48 0.19 0.92 -11.29
CA GLN A 48 -1.04 1.70 -11.20
C GLN A 48 -1.91 1.34 -12.40
N ASP A 49 -3.17 0.97 -12.15
CA ASP A 49 -4.10 0.64 -13.23
C ASP A 49 -4.68 1.89 -13.90
N GLY A 50 -5.53 1.70 -14.92
CA GLY A 50 -6.17 2.79 -15.66
C GLY A 50 -7.19 3.61 -14.85
N TYR A 51 -7.56 3.16 -13.65
CA TYR A 51 -8.46 3.86 -12.73
C TYR A 51 -7.73 4.56 -11.59
N GLY A 52 -6.40 4.45 -11.54
CA GLY A 52 -5.57 5.07 -10.52
C GLY A 52 -5.31 4.18 -9.29
N ASN A 53 -5.80 2.94 -9.25
CA ASN A 53 -5.56 2.03 -8.13
C ASN A 53 -4.09 1.57 -8.12
N LEU A 54 -3.50 1.52 -6.94
CA LEU A 54 -2.17 0.95 -6.75
C LEU A 54 -2.26 -0.56 -6.45
N ILE A 55 -1.57 -1.36 -7.25
CA ILE A 55 -1.49 -2.81 -7.10
C ILE A 55 -0.05 -3.18 -6.73
N ALA A 56 0.16 -3.57 -5.48
CA ALA A 56 1.45 -4.02 -4.97
C ALA A 56 1.51 -5.55 -4.91
N ARG A 57 2.57 -6.17 -5.46
CA ARG A 57 2.73 -7.62 -5.50
C ARG A 57 4.06 -8.05 -4.88
N ASN A 58 3.99 -9.05 -4.01
CA ASN A 58 5.18 -9.76 -3.52
C ASN A 58 5.53 -10.88 -4.51
N GLN A 59 6.57 -10.66 -5.32
CA GLN A 59 6.99 -11.60 -6.36
C GLN A 59 7.61 -12.89 -5.80
N ARG A 60 7.96 -12.95 -4.50
CA ARG A 60 8.58 -14.13 -3.89
C ARG A 60 7.61 -15.30 -3.71
N HIS A 61 6.30 -15.04 -3.66
CA HIS A 61 5.27 -16.09 -3.56
C HIS A 61 4.96 -16.77 -4.90
N SER A 62 5.56 -16.32 -6.02
CA SER A 62 5.43 -16.99 -7.32
C SER A 62 6.40 -18.17 -7.50
N ALA A 63 7.04 -18.63 -6.42
CA ALA A 63 7.90 -19.82 -6.46
C ALA A 63 7.09 -21.05 -6.88
N LYS A 64 7.43 -21.58 -8.07
CA LYS A 64 6.82 -22.77 -8.69
C LYS A 64 6.64 -23.91 -7.67
N GLY A 65 5.38 -24.26 -7.36
CA GLY A 65 5.05 -25.53 -6.71
C GLY A 65 4.10 -25.46 -5.51
N GLU A 66 3.87 -24.29 -4.91
CA GLU A 66 2.85 -24.17 -3.85
C GLU A 66 1.46 -23.91 -4.46
N SER A 67 0.49 -24.80 -4.22
CA SER A 67 -0.88 -24.66 -4.71
C SER A 67 -1.74 -23.69 -3.88
N ASN A 68 -1.12 -22.81 -3.12
CA ASN A 68 -1.85 -21.87 -2.27
C ASN A 68 -2.38 -20.73 -3.13
N PRO A 69 -3.70 -20.46 -3.13
CA PRO A 69 -4.24 -19.32 -3.86
C PRO A 69 -3.66 -18.01 -3.29
N PRO A 70 -3.38 -17.01 -4.16
CA PRO A 70 -2.89 -15.72 -3.69
C PRO A 70 -3.95 -15.03 -2.81
N ILE A 71 -3.48 -14.32 -1.78
CA ILE A 71 -4.33 -13.49 -0.92
C ILE A 71 -4.17 -12.03 -1.35
N ALA A 72 -5.29 -11.34 -1.54
CA ALA A 72 -5.33 -9.90 -1.78
C ALA A 72 -5.80 -9.16 -0.53
N PHE A 73 -5.04 -8.15 -0.11
CA PHE A 73 -5.47 -7.17 0.89
C PHE A 73 -5.88 -5.90 0.15
N MET A 74 -7.03 -5.32 0.52
CA MET A 74 -7.60 -4.17 -0.18
C MET A 74 -8.01 -3.09 0.82
N ALA A 75 -7.74 -1.84 0.45
CA ALA A 75 -8.18 -0.63 1.13
C ALA A 75 -8.39 0.46 0.07
N HIS A 76 -9.24 1.43 0.36
CA HIS A 76 -9.49 2.58 -0.51
C HIS A 76 -8.60 3.77 -0.09
N MET A 77 -8.22 4.63 -1.04
CA MET A 77 -7.37 5.81 -0.78
C MET A 77 -8.16 7.07 -0.47
N ASP A 78 -9.39 7.16 -0.96
CA ASP A 78 -10.24 8.32 -0.86
C ASP A 78 -10.87 8.46 0.53
N HIS A 79 -11.08 9.70 0.95
CA HIS A 79 -11.85 10.02 2.15
C HIS A 79 -12.99 10.97 1.77
N PRO A 80 -14.24 10.72 2.20
CA PRO A 80 -15.28 11.74 2.08
C PRO A 80 -14.83 12.99 2.86
N GLY A 81 -14.76 14.12 2.16
CA GLY A 81 -14.41 15.42 2.74
C GLY A 81 -15.45 15.93 3.74
#